data_AF-A0A4Y2GF33-F1
#
_entry.id   AF-A0A4Y2GF33-F1
#
_cell.length_a   1.000
_cell.length_b   1.000
_cell.length_c   1.000
_cell.angle_alpha   90.00
_cell.angle_beta   90.00
_cell.angle_gamma   90.00
#
_symmetry.space_group_name_H-M   'P 1'
#
loop_
_entity.id
_entity.type
_entity.pdbx_description
1 polymer ?
#
loop_
_entity_poly.entity_id
_entity_poly.type
_entity_poly.pdbx_seq_one_letter_code
_entity_poly.pdbx_strand_id
1 'polypeptide(L)'
;MIHWNTITLSPPPLLRRFSNHEIWSKVQSGGTAAEWNFDKFPCHTQAIEQCVKLVTQASQKAVGSTSRDGFIRTTLLSRSSMPSFSSKCYFKIPKETEGKQRTIFDYKLKFYTIRNNFLFQ
;
A
#
# COMPACT_ATOMS: atom_id res chain seq x y z
N MET A 1 19.49 4.17 10.99
CA MET A 1 20.10 3.37 9.90
C MET A 1 19.60 1.94 10.04
N ILE A 2 19.32 1.25 8.93
CA ILE A 2 18.86 -0.14 8.95
C ILE A 2 20.08 -1.07 9.01
N HIS A 3 20.13 -1.95 10.00
CA HIS A 3 21.21 -2.93 10.17
C HIS A 3 20.89 -4.20 9.35
N TRP A 4 21.35 -4.24 8.10
CA TRP A 4 21.04 -5.33 7.17
C TRP A 4 21.53 -6.71 7.62
N ASN A 5 22.63 -6.78 8.38
CA ASN A 5 23.24 -8.04 8.82
C ASN A 5 22.48 -8.72 9.97
N THR A 6 21.59 -8.00 10.66
CA THR A 6 20.84 -8.52 11.81
C THR A 6 19.37 -8.81 11.48
N ILE A 7 18.96 -8.58 10.23
CA ILE A 7 17.56 -8.70 9.81
C ILE A 7 17.36 -10.03 9.09
N THR A 8 16.39 -10.81 9.57
CA THR A 8 15.92 -12.00 8.87
C THR A 8 15.12 -11.59 7.64
N LEU A 9 15.69 -11.79 6.44
CA LEU A 9 15.01 -11.52 5.18
C LEU A 9 14.16 -12.72 4.80
N SER A 10 12.83 -12.53 4.73
CA SER A 10 11.95 -13.52 4.11
C SER A 10 12.06 -13.42 2.60
N PRO A 11 12.15 -14.56 1.88
CA PRO A 11 12.10 -14.54 0.43
C PRO A 11 10.75 -13.99 -0.06
N PRO A 12 10.73 -13.30 -1.21
CA PRO A 12 9.49 -12.88 -1.85
C PRO A 12 8.55 -14.07 -2.10
N PRO A 13 7.22 -13.91 -1.99
CA PRO A 13 6.26 -15.00 -2.22
C PRO A 13 6.45 -15.72 -3.57
N LEU A 14 6.82 -14.98 -4.60
CA LEU A 14 7.16 -15.48 -5.94
C LEU A 14 8.29 -16.53 -5.92
N LEU A 15 9.30 -16.30 -5.07
CA LEU A 15 10.49 -17.13 -4.97
C LEU A 15 10.39 -18.22 -3.90
N ARG A 16 9.34 -18.19 -3.06
CA ARG A 16 9.16 -19.14 -1.95
C ARG A 16 9.10 -20.60 -2.41
N ARG A 17 8.71 -20.86 -3.66
CA ARG A 17 8.63 -22.21 -4.23
C ARG A 17 9.96 -22.78 -4.72
N PHE A 18 11.00 -21.95 -4.82
CA PHE A 18 12.31 -22.35 -5.35
C PHE A 18 13.33 -22.43 -4.22
N SER A 19 14.22 -23.41 -4.28
CA SER A 19 15.39 -23.47 -3.42
C SER A 19 16.44 -22.45 -3.85
N ASN A 20 17.30 -22.05 -2.91
CA ASN A 20 18.42 -21.17 -3.21
C ASN A 20 19.32 -21.75 -4.30
N HIS A 21 19.52 -23.07 -4.33
CA HIS A 21 20.34 -23.73 -5.35
C HIS A 21 19.74 -23.59 -6.76
N GLU A 22 18.44 -23.81 -6.92
CA GLU A 22 17.75 -23.62 -8.21
C GLU A 22 17.84 -22.17 -8.68
N ILE A 23 17.69 -21.22 -7.73
CA ILE A 23 17.85 -19.79 -8.01
C ILE A 23 19.26 -19.49 -8.51
N TRP A 24 20.28 -19.96 -7.80
CA TRP A 24 21.69 -19.77 -8.17
C TRP A 24 22.01 -20.39 -9.53
N SER A 25 21.53 -21.61 -9.79
CA SER A 25 21.73 -22.29 -11.07
C SER A 25 21.15 -21.50 -12.23
N LYS A 26 19.96 -20.91 -12.06
CA LYS A 26 19.28 -20.13 -13.10
C LYS A 26 19.92 -18.76 -13.35
N VAL A 27 20.39 -18.11 -12.29
CA VAL A 27 21.15 -16.86 -12.42
C VAL A 27 22.45 -17.12 -13.18
N GLN A 28 23.14 -18.22 -12.86
CA GLN A 28 24.41 -18.57 -13.50
C GLN A 28 24.24 -19.01 -14.97
N SER A 29 23.14 -19.69 -15.30
CA SER A 29 22.85 -20.10 -16.67
C SER A 29 22.38 -18.96 -17.57
N GLY A 30 22.24 -17.73 -17.06
CA GLY A 30 21.67 -16.61 -17.80
C GLY A 30 20.20 -16.83 -18.18
N GLY A 31 19.48 -17.66 -17.41
CA GLY A 31 18.16 -18.13 -17.76
C GLY A 31 17.15 -16.99 -17.91
N THR A 32 16.33 -17.05 -18.97
CA THR A 32 15.29 -16.04 -19.21
C THR A 32 14.11 -16.22 -18.25
N ALA A 33 13.37 -15.15 -17.95
CA ALA A 33 12.19 -15.21 -17.08
C ALA A 33 11.14 -16.26 -17.52
N ALA A 34 11.11 -16.61 -18.81
CA ALA A 34 10.24 -17.65 -19.36
C ALA A 34 10.60 -19.05 -18.86
N GLU A 35 11.87 -19.32 -18.55
CA GLU A 35 12.34 -20.62 -18.07
C GLU A 35 12.00 -20.89 -16.60
N TRP A 36 11.64 -19.85 -15.87
CA TRP A 36 11.36 -19.94 -14.44
C TRP A 36 9.97 -20.50 -14.12
N ASN A 37 9.16 -20.83 -15.14
CA ASN A 37 7.81 -21.39 -14.98
C ASN A 37 7.00 -20.68 -13.87
N PHE A 38 7.13 -19.35 -13.78
CA PHE A 38 6.34 -18.57 -12.84
C PHE A 38 4.86 -18.66 -13.24
N ASP A 39 3.98 -18.69 -12.24
CA ASP A 39 2.55 -18.58 -12.51
C ASP A 39 2.29 -17.27 -13.25
N LYS A 40 1.45 -17.32 -14.28
CA LYS A 40 1.01 -16.12 -14.98
C LYS A 40 0.09 -15.33 -14.05
N PHE A 41 0.62 -14.28 -13.46
CA PHE A 41 -0.20 -13.32 -12.72
C PHE A 41 -1.03 -12.51 -13.72
N PRO A 42 -2.34 -12.36 -13.51
CA PRO A 42 -3.16 -11.56 -14.40
C PRO A 42 -2.77 -10.08 -14.18
N CYS A 43 -1.98 -9.54 -15.10
CA CYS A 43 -1.47 -8.17 -15.08
C CYS A 43 -2.53 -7.14 -15.53
N HIS A 44 -3.50 -7.57 -16.33
CA HIS A 44 -4.57 -6.73 -16.88
C HIS A 44 -5.93 -7.07 -16.26
N THR A 45 -5.99 -7.15 -14.93
CA THR A 45 -7.29 -7.24 -14.27
C THR A 45 -7.94 -5.87 -14.17
N GLN A 46 -9.27 -5.84 -14.21
CA GLN A 46 -10.05 -4.62 -13.96
C GLN A 46 -9.67 -3.95 -12.64
N ALA A 47 -9.31 -4.73 -11.62
CA ALA A 47 -8.84 -4.22 -10.33
C ALA A 47 -7.56 -3.40 -10.48
N ILE A 48 -6.56 -3.88 -11.24
CA ILE A 48 -5.32 -3.15 -11.49
C ILE A 48 -5.61 -1.85 -12.26
N GLU A 49 -6.43 -1.90 -13.30
CA GLU A 49 -6.82 -0.71 -14.07
C GLU A 49 -7.50 0.35 -13.20
N GLN A 50 -8.45 -0.08 -12.36
CA GLN A 50 -9.12 0.79 -11.41
C GLN A 50 -8.14 1.40 -10.41
N CYS A 51 -7.19 0.62 -9.90
CA CYS A 51 -6.18 1.12 -8.96
C CYS A 51 -5.26 2.17 -9.61
N VAL A 52 -4.74 1.90 -10.81
CA VAL A 52 -3.91 2.85 -11.56
C VAL A 52 -4.68 4.15 -11.83
N LYS A 53 -5.97 4.05 -12.20
CA LYS A 53 -6.84 5.22 -12.39
C LYS A 53 -7.00 6.03 -11.10
N LEU A 54 -7.28 5.38 -9.98
CA LEU A 54 -7.44 6.06 -8.68
C LEU A 54 -6.14 6.73 -8.23
N VAL A 55 -5.00 6.05 -8.35
CA VAL A 55 -3.69 6.60 -8.00
C VAL A 55 -3.38 7.82 -8.86
N THR A 56 -3.63 7.74 -10.17
CA THR A 56 -3.42 8.85 -11.09
C THR A 56 -4.31 10.04 -10.74
N GLN A 57 -5.62 9.83 -10.54
CA GLN A 57 -6.56 10.88 -10.15
C GLN A 57 -6.20 11.52 -8.80
N ALA A 58 -5.76 10.73 -7.83
CA ALA A 58 -5.31 11.24 -6.53
C ALA A 58 -4.03 12.08 -6.67
N SER A 59 -3.06 11.58 -7.45
CA SER A 59 -1.78 12.27 -7.70
C SER A 59 -2.00 13.60 -8.42
N GLN A 60 -2.89 13.62 -9.43
CA GLN A 60 -3.22 14.83 -10.18
C GLN A 60 -3.75 15.95 -9.28
N LYS A 61 -4.52 15.62 -8.24
CA LYS A 61 -5.02 16.60 -7.26
C LYS A 61 -3.91 17.23 -6.41
N ALA A 62 -2.73 16.62 -6.33
CA ALA A 62 -1.59 17.15 -5.59
C ALA A 62 -0.56 17.87 -6.50
N VAL A 63 -0.79 17.91 -7.81
CA VAL A 63 0.09 18.60 -8.77
C VAL A 63 -0.09 20.12 -8.64
N GLY A 64 1.04 20.85 -8.62
CA GLY A 64 1.07 22.31 -8.48
C GLY A 64 1.25 22.78 -7.04
N SER A 65 1.98 23.88 -6.85
CA SER A 65 2.41 24.35 -5.52
C SER A 65 1.23 24.60 -4.58
N THR A 66 0.22 25.35 -5.03
CA THR A 66 -0.98 25.69 -4.25
C THR A 66 -1.81 24.47 -3.89
N SER A 67 -2.00 23.54 -4.83
CA SER A 67 -2.79 22.33 -4.60
C SER A 67 -2.11 21.41 -3.59
N ARG A 68 -0.80 21.23 -3.73
CA ARG A 68 0.03 20.47 -2.80
C ARG A 68 0.00 21.06 -1.39
N ASP A 69 0.14 22.37 -1.28
CA ASP A 69 0.12 23.10 -0.01
C ASP A 69 -1.27 23.00 0.68
N GLY A 70 -2.36 23.15 -0.08
CA GLY A 70 -3.72 22.89 0.40
C GLY A 70 -3.92 21.44 0.87
N PHE A 71 -3.40 20.46 0.12
CA PHE A 71 -3.44 19.05 0.47
C PHE A 71 -2.67 18.74 1.77
N ILE A 72 -1.47 19.30 1.93
CA ILE A 72 -0.64 19.15 3.14
C ILE A 72 -1.35 19.74 4.35
N ARG A 73 -1.82 20.99 4.28
CA ARG A 73 -2.56 21.62 5.39
C ARG A 73 -3.79 20.83 5.79
N THR A 74 -4.60 20.43 4.82
CA THR A 74 -5.82 19.64 5.07
C THR A 74 -5.47 18.30 5.73
N THR A 75 -4.39 17.64 5.27
CA THR A 75 -3.91 16.39 5.85
C THR A 75 -3.42 16.57 7.29
N LEU A 76 -2.68 17.64 7.58
CA LEU A 76 -2.19 17.96 8.92
C LEU A 76 -3.34 18.25 9.88
N LEU A 77 -4.29 19.09 9.49
CA LEU A 77 -5.51 19.37 10.27
C LEU A 77 -6.31 18.09 10.54
N SER A 78 -6.45 17.26 9.50
CA SER A 78 -7.09 15.96 9.60
C SER A 78 -6.41 15.05 10.64
N ARG A 79 -5.07 15.04 10.67
CA ARG A 79 -4.29 14.20 11.58
C ARG A 79 -4.29 14.74 13.00
N SER A 80 -4.26 16.07 13.19
CA SER A 80 -4.33 16.67 14.52
C SER A 80 -5.69 16.46 15.19
N SER A 81 -6.77 16.31 14.40
CA SER A 81 -8.08 15.93 14.93
C SER A 81 -8.18 14.46 15.35
N MET A 82 -7.21 13.61 15.00
CA MET A 82 -7.26 12.19 15.36
C MET A 82 -6.66 11.99 16.75
N PRO A 83 -7.34 11.27 17.66
CA PRO A 83 -6.77 10.90 18.94
C PRO A 83 -5.53 10.00 18.75
N SER A 84 -4.52 10.20 19.59
CA SER A 84 -3.35 9.31 19.66
C SER A 84 -3.67 8.07 20.47
N PHE A 85 -3.11 6.93 20.06
CA PHE A 85 -3.27 5.66 20.77
C PHE A 85 -1.91 4.96 20.87
N SER A 86 -1.65 4.32 22.00
CA SER A 86 -0.43 3.51 22.24
C SER A 86 -0.48 2.13 21.58
N SER A 87 -1.70 1.62 21.34
CA SER A 87 -1.93 0.32 20.70
C SER A 87 -3.18 0.37 19.81
N LYS A 88 -3.15 -0.40 18.72
CA LYS A 88 -4.24 -0.50 17.74
C LYS A 88 -5.54 -1.02 18.35
N CYS A 89 -5.47 -1.82 19.42
CA CYS A 89 -6.63 -2.38 20.12
C CYS A 89 -7.52 -1.31 20.77
N TYR A 90 -7.00 -0.11 21.02
CA TYR A 90 -7.76 1.01 21.58
C TYR A 90 -8.50 1.85 20.52
N PHE A 91 -8.30 1.55 19.23
CA PHE A 91 -9.02 2.22 18.17
C PHE A 91 -10.49 1.80 18.18
N LYS A 92 -11.37 2.70 18.63
CA LYS A 92 -12.83 2.52 18.58
C LYS A 92 -13.38 3.27 17.38
N ILE A 93 -14.17 2.60 16.54
CA ILE A 93 -14.92 3.24 15.46
C ILE A 93 -15.96 4.16 16.12
N PRO A 94 -15.98 5.47 15.83
CA PRO A 94 -17.02 6.36 16.34
C PRO A 94 -18.39 5.84 15.90
N LYS A 95 -19.34 5.70 16.83
CA LYS A 95 -20.72 5.39 16.47
C LYS A 95 -21.31 6.61 15.76
N GLU A 96 -21.96 6.40 14.62
CA GLU A 96 -22.53 7.48 13.80
C GLU A 96 -23.42 8.38 14.65
N THR A 97 -23.00 9.62 14.86
CA THR A 97 -23.86 10.68 15.36
C THR A 97 -24.31 11.52 14.17
N GLU A 98 -25.63 11.56 13.98
CA GLU A 98 -26.29 12.22 12.86
C GLU A 98 -25.90 13.70 12.80
N GLY A 99 -25.45 14.16 11.63
CA GLY A 99 -25.47 15.59 11.33
C GLY A 99 -24.41 16.10 10.35
N LYS A 100 -23.11 15.97 10.65
CA LYS A 100 -22.06 16.69 9.88
C LYS A 100 -20.70 16.01 9.78
N GLN A 101 -20.40 15.01 10.61
CA GLN A 101 -19.08 14.33 10.61
C GLN A 101 -18.96 13.18 9.60
N ARG A 102 -20.09 12.73 9.01
CA ARG A 102 -20.16 11.57 8.12
C ARG A 102 -19.17 11.66 6.95
N THR A 103 -19.08 12.79 6.27
CA THR A 103 -18.26 12.89 5.05
C THR A 103 -16.77 12.77 5.33
N ILE A 104 -16.21 13.55 6.26
CA ILE A 104 -14.76 13.60 6.48
C ILE A 104 -14.22 12.28 7.07
N PHE A 105 -14.95 11.63 7.98
CA PHE A 105 -14.54 10.35 8.55
C PHE A 105 -14.66 9.20 7.54
N ASP A 106 -15.71 9.18 6.71
CA ASP A 106 -15.88 8.15 5.67
C ASP A 106 -14.80 8.21 4.59
N TYR A 107 -14.42 9.41 4.13
CA TYR A 107 -13.32 9.56 3.18
C TYR A 107 -11.97 9.14 3.80
N LYS A 108 -11.73 9.42 5.09
CA LYS A 108 -10.51 8.99 5.80
C LYS A 108 -10.44 7.49 6.04
N LEU A 109 -11.56 6.85 6.39
CA LEU A 109 -11.63 5.40 6.62
C LEU A 109 -11.45 4.63 5.30
N LYS A 110 -12.01 5.13 4.19
CA LYS A 110 -11.77 4.59 2.85
C LYS A 110 -10.29 4.67 2.45
N PHE A 111 -9.61 5.79 2.69
CA PHE A 111 -8.17 5.92 2.39
C PHE A 111 -7.30 4.98 3.23
N TYR A 112 -7.60 4.82 4.52
CA TYR A 112 -6.85 3.91 5.39
C TYR A 112 -7.08 2.43 5.04
N THR A 113 -8.31 2.08 4.62
CA THR A 113 -8.68 0.73 4.18
C THR A 113 -8.03 0.38 2.83
N ILE A 114 -8.04 1.30 1.87
CA ILE A 114 -7.36 1.12 0.57
C ILE A 114 -5.85 0.92 0.77
N ARG A 115 -5.21 1.66 1.70
CA ARG A 115 -3.77 1.52 1.98
C ARG A 115 -3.41 0.18 2.64
N ASN A 116 -4.29 -0.39 3.47
CA ASN A 116 -4.02 -1.67 4.15
C ASN A 116 -4.37 -2.89 3.29
N ASN A 117 -5.40 -2.84 2.46
CA ASN A 117 -5.76 -3.96 1.56
C ASN A 117 -4.76 -4.16 0.41
N PHE A 118 -3.93 -3.17 0.08
CA PHE A 118 -2.91 -3.29 -0.96
C PHE A 118 -1.54 -3.81 -0.47
N LEU A 119 -1.35 -3.92 0.85
CA LEU A 119 -0.09 -4.39 1.45
C LEU A 119 -0.17 -5.84 1.96
N PHE A 120 -1.34 -6.47 1.89
CA PHE A 120 -1.56 -7.87 2.25
C PHE A 120 -2.45 -8.54 1.22
N GLN A 121 -1.90 -8.77 0.02
CA GLN A 121 -2.31 -9.88 -0.84
C GLN A 121 -1.09 -10.41 -1.60
#